data_AF-A0A959Y666-F1
#
_entry.id   AF-A0A959Y666-F1
#
_cell.length_a   1.000
_cell.length_b   1.000
_cell.length_c   1.000
_cell.angle_alpha   90.00
_cell.angle_beta   90.00
_cell.angle_gamma   90.00
#
_symmetry.space_group_name_H-M   'P 1'
#
loop_
_entity.id
_entity.type
_entity.pdbx_description
1 polymer ?
#
loop_
_entity_poly.entity_id
_entity_poly.type
_entity_poly.pdbx_seq_one_letter_code
_entity_poly.pdbx_strand_id
1 'polypeptide(L)'
;MRSADTQAPPVLPDLSDTRIAFADKSDADLQRAYWLFRVVGNGTLSAVGEALSRFALWLHLPVKGLIKATIFKQFCGGETIAESLRTAEKLAKSGIGTILDHSVEGQDDEKALDDTVTEVLKTIRTAKERGDIPYCVFKPTGISRTQLLADVSAGKQLG
;
A
#
# COMPACT_ATOMS: atom_id res chain seq x y z
N MET A 1 34.78 -21.40 -27.27
CA MET A 1 33.70 -22.26 -26.74
C MET A 1 33.61 -22.03 -25.24
N ARG A 2 32.71 -21.15 -24.79
CA ARG A 2 32.33 -21.07 -23.37
C ARG A 2 31.08 -21.92 -23.23
N SER A 3 31.19 -23.00 -22.48
CA SER A 3 30.09 -23.89 -22.15
C SER A 3 28.97 -23.07 -21.52
N ALA A 4 27.79 -23.09 -22.13
CA ALA A 4 26.59 -22.53 -21.53
C ALA A 4 26.20 -23.44 -20.37
N ASP A 5 26.47 -23.00 -19.14
CA ASP A 5 25.93 -23.62 -17.94
C ASP A 5 24.41 -23.60 -18.04
N THR A 6 23.84 -24.76 -18.33
CA THR A 6 22.40 -24.97 -18.38
C THR A 6 21.92 -25.08 -16.93
N GLN A 7 21.76 -23.95 -16.26
CA GLN A 7 21.12 -23.92 -14.95
C GLN A 7 19.66 -24.40 -15.12
N ALA A 8 19.28 -25.40 -14.33
CA ALA A 8 17.90 -25.87 -14.27
C ALA A 8 16.97 -24.68 -13.98
N PRO A 9 15.75 -24.66 -14.57
CA PRO A 9 14.81 -23.58 -14.32
C PRO A 9 14.53 -23.47 -12.81
N PRO A 10 14.42 -22.23 -12.28
CA PRO A 10 14.18 -22.03 -10.86
C PRO A 10 12.88 -22.73 -10.46
N VAL A 11 12.96 -23.57 -9.42
CA VAL A 11 11.78 -24.22 -8.84
C VAL A 11 10.94 -23.12 -8.18
N LEU A 12 9.74 -22.90 -8.71
CA LEU A 12 8.80 -21.93 -8.14
C LEU A 12 8.26 -22.44 -6.80
N PRO A 13 8.01 -21.56 -5.81
CA PRO A 13 7.45 -21.95 -4.53
C PRO A 13 6.01 -22.49 -4.71
N ASP A 14 5.64 -23.50 -3.93
CA ASP A 14 4.26 -23.97 -3.84
C ASP A 14 3.40 -22.91 -3.12
N LEU A 15 2.50 -22.27 -3.87
CA LEU A 15 1.61 -21.23 -3.36
C LEU A 15 0.56 -21.76 -2.38
N SER A 16 0.36 -23.08 -2.32
CA SER A 16 -0.55 -23.73 -1.36
C SER A 16 0.09 -23.88 0.03
N ASP A 17 1.43 -23.86 0.11
CA ASP A 17 2.15 -23.91 1.39
C ASP A 17 2.30 -22.52 2.01
N THR A 18 1.27 -22.11 2.74
CA THR A 18 1.24 -20.80 3.41
C THR A 18 2.26 -20.67 4.53
N ARG A 19 2.88 -21.76 5.01
CA ARG A 19 3.92 -21.69 6.05
C ARG A 19 5.12 -20.88 5.57
N ILE A 20 5.47 -21.00 4.29
CA ILE A 20 6.55 -20.22 3.67
C ILE A 20 6.17 -18.73 3.61
N ALA A 21 4.93 -18.43 3.18
CA ALA A 21 4.44 -17.07 3.04
C ALA A 21 4.35 -16.30 4.38
N PHE A 22 4.09 -17.01 5.48
CA PHE A 22 3.94 -16.43 6.82
C PHE A 22 5.08 -16.75 7.79
N ALA A 23 6.21 -17.26 7.28
CA ALA A 23 7.36 -17.64 8.11
C ALA A 23 7.93 -16.48 8.95
N ASP A 24 7.71 -15.23 8.53
CA ASP A 24 8.14 -14.02 9.25
C ASP A 24 7.13 -13.53 10.32
N LYS A 25 6.03 -14.25 10.54
CA LYS A 25 4.94 -13.90 11.47
C LYS A 25 4.91 -14.82 12.67
N SER A 26 4.60 -14.23 13.83
CA SER A 26 4.27 -15.00 15.03
C SER A 26 2.81 -15.45 15.04
N ASP A 27 2.47 -16.47 15.83
CA ASP A 27 1.07 -16.89 16.05
C ASP A 27 0.19 -15.74 16.51
N ALA A 28 0.72 -14.85 17.33
CA ALA A 28 0.01 -13.65 17.77
C ALA A 28 -0.26 -12.66 16.62
N ASP A 29 0.65 -12.53 15.65
CA ASP A 29 0.42 -11.73 14.45
C ASP A 29 -0.68 -12.34 13.59
N LEU A 30 -0.66 -13.66 13.41
CA LEU A 30 -1.65 -14.39 12.62
C LEU A 30 -3.04 -14.32 13.24
N GLN A 31 -3.16 -14.52 14.55
CA GLN A 31 -4.42 -14.39 15.27
C GLN A 31 -4.99 -12.97 15.19
N ARG A 32 -4.13 -11.95 15.32
CA ARG A 32 -4.54 -10.53 15.15
C ARG A 32 -5.07 -10.27 13.74
N ALA A 33 -4.35 -10.71 12.71
CA ALA A 33 -4.78 -10.57 11.32
C ALA A 33 -6.11 -11.29 11.07
N TYR A 34 -6.25 -12.53 11.55
CA TYR A 34 -7.48 -13.32 11.44
C TYR A 34 -8.70 -12.59 12.02
N TRP A 35 -8.60 -12.06 13.24
CA TRP A 35 -9.70 -11.31 13.85
C TRP A 35 -10.01 -10.02 13.12
N LEU A 36 -8.98 -9.29 12.67
CA LEU A 36 -9.15 -8.07 11.90
C LEU A 36 -9.93 -8.34 10.60
N PHE A 37 -9.50 -9.33 9.81
CA PHE A 37 -10.20 -9.69 8.58
C PHE A 37 -11.62 -10.19 8.82
N ARG A 38 -11.85 -10.92 9.91
CA ARG A 38 -13.20 -11.35 10.31
C ARG A 38 -14.13 -10.19 10.64
N VAL A 39 -13.63 -9.17 11.34
CA VAL A 39 -14.42 -7.98 11.67
C VAL A 39 -14.70 -7.19 10.40
N VAL A 40 -13.67 -6.91 9.59
CA VAL A 40 -13.79 -6.15 8.34
C VAL A 40 -14.70 -6.86 7.33
N GLY A 41 -14.63 -8.19 7.25
CA GLY A 41 -15.47 -9.00 6.37
C GLY A 41 -16.93 -9.12 6.80
N ASN A 42 -17.29 -8.67 8.01
CA ASN A 42 -18.67 -8.63 8.46
C ASN A 42 -19.27 -7.23 8.21
N GLY A 43 -20.14 -7.12 7.20
CA GLY A 43 -20.71 -5.84 6.79
C GLY A 43 -21.39 -5.05 7.91
N THR A 44 -22.08 -5.72 8.84
CA THR A 44 -22.74 -5.06 9.97
C THR A 44 -21.72 -4.48 10.95
N LEU A 45 -20.69 -5.26 11.31
CA LEU A 45 -19.63 -4.78 12.22
C LEU A 45 -18.82 -3.66 11.59
N SER A 46 -18.50 -3.76 10.30
CA SER A 46 -17.80 -2.71 9.56
C SER A 46 -18.60 -1.41 9.50
N ALA A 47 -19.92 -1.48 9.26
CA ALA A 47 -20.80 -0.30 9.25
C ALA A 47 -20.88 0.37 10.63
N VAL A 48 -20.99 -0.43 11.71
CA VAL A 48 -20.97 0.08 13.09
C VAL A 48 -19.60 0.71 13.41
N GLY A 49 -18.51 0.06 13.01
CA GLY A 49 -17.16 0.57 13.21
C GLY A 49 -16.91 1.89 12.49
N GLU A 50 -17.43 2.06 11.27
CA GLU A 50 -17.38 3.32 10.55
C GLU A 50 -18.13 4.43 11.30
N ALA A 51 -19.38 4.17 11.70
CA ALA A 51 -20.21 5.13 12.42
C ALA A 51 -19.56 5.60 13.73
N LEU A 52 -19.03 4.64 14.53
CA LEU A 52 -18.32 4.94 15.77
C LEU A 52 -17.04 5.72 15.52
N SER A 53 -16.28 5.37 14.47
CA SER A 53 -15.04 6.08 14.13
C SER A 53 -15.32 7.53 13.73
N ARG A 54 -16.36 7.76 12.92
CA ARG A 54 -16.82 9.11 12.55
C ARG A 54 -17.27 9.91 13.77
N PHE A 55 -18.03 9.29 14.67
CA PHE A 55 -18.47 9.93 15.91
C PHE A 55 -17.29 10.30 16.82
N ALA A 56 -16.33 9.40 16.98
CA ALA A 56 -15.14 9.63 17.79
C ALA A 56 -14.27 10.77 17.22
N LEU A 57 -14.10 10.82 15.90
CA LEU A 57 -13.41 11.92 15.22
C LEU A 57 -14.15 13.25 15.36
N TRP A 58 -15.47 13.24 15.25
CA TRP A 58 -16.30 14.43 15.45
C TRP A 58 -16.16 14.98 16.89
N LEU A 59 -16.11 14.10 17.89
CA LEU A 59 -15.82 14.44 19.28
C LEU A 59 -14.34 14.75 19.58
N HIS A 60 -13.46 14.72 18.57
CA HIS A 60 -12.02 14.89 18.73
C HIS A 60 -11.37 13.92 19.74
N LEU A 61 -11.94 12.72 19.89
CA LEU A 61 -11.38 11.70 20.76
C LEU A 61 -10.02 11.21 20.20
N PRO A 62 -9.04 10.88 21.06
CA PRO A 62 -7.70 10.46 20.64
C PRO A 62 -7.65 9.01 20.13
N VAL A 63 -8.47 8.67 19.14
CA VAL A 63 -8.58 7.31 18.57
C VAL A 63 -7.52 6.99 17.51
N LYS A 64 -6.74 7.99 17.07
CA LYS A 64 -5.71 7.83 16.02
C LYS A 64 -4.70 6.72 16.35
N GLY A 65 -4.26 6.63 17.61
CA GLY A 65 -3.30 5.60 18.03
C GLY A 65 -3.86 4.18 17.90
N LEU A 66 -5.14 3.98 18.22
CA LEU A 66 -5.81 2.69 18.09
C LEU A 66 -5.97 2.28 16.63
N ILE A 67 -6.37 3.22 15.77
CA ILE A 67 -6.50 2.99 14.32
C ILE A 67 -5.13 2.62 13.74
N LYS A 68 -4.07 3.34 14.14
CA LYS A 68 -2.70 3.07 13.70
C LYS A 68 -2.21 1.68 14.13
N ALA A 69 -2.49 1.29 15.37
CA ALA A 69 -2.08 0.00 15.93
C ALA A 69 -2.83 -1.21 15.36
N THR A 70 -3.96 -0.99 14.68
CA THR A 70 -4.84 -2.05 14.16
C THR A 70 -4.87 -2.05 12.63
N ILE A 71 -5.84 -1.35 12.02
CA ILE A 71 -6.11 -1.33 10.59
C ILE A 71 -4.88 -0.86 9.81
N PHE A 72 -4.29 0.26 10.23
CA PHE A 72 -3.15 0.85 9.50
C PHE A 72 -1.95 -0.09 9.49
N LYS A 73 -1.64 -0.74 10.63
CA LYS A 73 -0.54 -1.71 10.72
C LYS A 73 -0.70 -2.91 9.78
N GLN A 74 -1.94 -3.31 9.46
CA GLN A 74 -2.20 -4.42 8.55
C GLN A 74 -2.16 -4.01 7.07
N PHE A 75 -2.73 -2.85 6.74
CA PHE A 75 -2.98 -2.45 5.35
C PHE A 75 -1.99 -1.43 4.80
N CYS A 76 -1.22 -0.75 5.64
CA CYS A 76 -0.29 0.30 5.23
C CYS A 76 1.14 -0.05 5.65
N GLY A 77 2.09 0.14 4.74
CA GLY A 77 3.52 -0.08 5.02
C GLY A 77 4.12 0.93 6.01
N GLY A 78 3.48 2.10 6.15
CA GLY A 78 3.89 3.22 7.00
C GLY A 78 3.15 4.50 6.61
N GLU A 79 3.20 5.54 7.46
CA GLU A 79 2.59 6.86 7.16
C GLU A 79 3.54 7.77 6.35
N THR A 80 4.82 7.43 6.32
CA THR A 80 5.84 8.14 5.53
C THR A 80 6.65 7.15 4.71
N ILE A 81 7.38 7.65 3.71
CA ILE A 81 8.35 6.84 2.96
C ILE A 81 9.33 6.17 3.92
N ALA A 82 9.87 6.87 4.92
CA ALA A 82 10.82 6.31 5.87
C ALA A 82 10.24 5.17 6.72
N GLU A 83 8.96 5.27 7.12
CA GLU A 83 8.30 4.16 7.82
C GLU A 83 8.08 2.97 6.89
N SER A 84 7.65 3.24 5.65
CA SER A 84 7.41 2.23 4.61
C SER A 84 8.68 1.48 4.24
N LEU A 85 9.83 2.17 4.21
CA LEU A 85 11.13 1.55 3.94
C LEU A 85 11.54 0.54 5.03
N ARG A 86 11.21 0.77 6.30
CA ARG A 86 11.46 -0.23 7.35
C ARG A 86 10.67 -1.52 7.11
N THR A 87 9.44 -1.39 6.63
CA THR A 87 8.60 -2.53 6.25
C THR A 87 9.17 -3.22 5.00
N ALA A 88 9.59 -2.47 3.99
CA ALA A 88 10.23 -3.01 2.79
C ALA A 88 11.51 -3.79 3.13
N GLU A 89 12.37 -3.26 4.00
CA GLU A 89 13.59 -3.94 4.46
C GLU A 89 13.30 -5.23 5.20
N LYS A 90 12.23 -5.27 6.00
CA LYS A 90 11.79 -6.50 6.67
C LYS A 90 11.40 -7.55 5.62
N LEU A 91 10.63 -7.18 4.61
CA LEU A 91 10.16 -8.08 3.55
C LEU A 91 11.31 -8.54 2.64
N ALA A 92 12.26 -7.65 2.35
CA ALA A 92 13.43 -7.93 1.53
C ALA A 92 14.32 -9.04 2.13
N LYS A 93 14.39 -9.16 3.46
CA LYS A 93 15.11 -10.27 4.14
C LYS A 93 14.54 -11.65 3.81
N SER A 94 13.28 -11.71 3.40
CA SER A 94 12.60 -12.93 2.95
C SER A 94 12.53 -13.03 1.41
N GLY A 95 13.27 -12.19 0.68
CA GLY A 95 13.27 -12.16 -0.78
C GLY A 95 12.00 -11.56 -1.40
N ILE A 96 11.19 -10.85 -0.61
CA ILE A 96 9.94 -10.23 -1.08
C ILE A 96 10.24 -8.79 -1.49
N GLY A 97 10.07 -8.49 -2.78
CA GLY A 97 10.11 -7.12 -3.31
C GLY A 97 8.89 -6.30 -2.87
N THR A 98 9.07 -5.00 -2.72
CA THR A 98 8.02 -4.07 -2.26
C THR A 98 7.79 -2.97 -3.29
N ILE A 99 6.58 -2.41 -3.33
CA ILE A 99 6.25 -1.24 -4.15
C ILE A 99 5.89 -0.10 -3.21
N LEU A 100 6.45 1.08 -3.44
CA LEU A 100 6.02 2.29 -2.75
C LEU A 100 4.82 2.87 -3.49
N ASP A 101 3.62 2.58 -2.99
CA ASP A 101 2.37 3.12 -3.51
C ASP A 101 1.89 4.29 -2.65
N HIS A 102 1.91 5.49 -3.22
CA HIS A 102 1.29 6.65 -2.59
C HIS A 102 -0.22 6.60 -2.85
N SER A 103 -1.00 6.37 -1.79
CA SER A 103 -2.43 6.02 -1.89
C SER A 103 -3.38 7.21 -2.10
N VAL A 104 -2.89 8.39 -2.50
CA VAL A 104 -3.73 9.58 -2.73
C VAL A 104 -4.36 9.54 -4.13
N GLU A 105 -5.67 9.80 -4.18
CA GLU A 105 -6.50 9.83 -5.40
C GLU A 105 -7.61 10.88 -5.25
N GLY A 106 -8.19 11.29 -6.38
CA GLY A 106 -9.44 12.05 -6.41
C GLY A 106 -9.35 13.43 -5.77
N GLN A 107 -8.16 14.03 -5.79
CA GLN A 107 -7.94 15.39 -5.32
C GLN A 107 -8.31 16.38 -6.43
N ASP A 108 -9.00 17.46 -6.07
CA ASP A 108 -9.38 18.54 -7.00
C ASP A 108 -8.75 19.90 -6.64
N ASP A 109 -8.00 19.95 -5.54
CA ASP A 109 -7.22 21.11 -5.12
C ASP A 109 -5.84 21.11 -5.79
N GLU A 110 -5.46 22.22 -6.43
CA GLU A 110 -4.19 22.32 -7.15
C GLU A 110 -2.98 22.06 -6.25
N LYS A 111 -3.02 22.56 -5.00
CA LYS A 111 -1.92 22.33 -4.05
C LYS A 111 -1.83 20.84 -3.69
N ALA A 112 -2.95 20.16 -3.47
CA ALA A 112 -2.96 18.72 -3.21
C ALA A 112 -2.43 17.90 -4.41
N LEU A 113 -2.73 18.33 -5.65
CA LEU A 113 -2.17 17.71 -6.86
C LEU A 113 -0.64 17.91 -6.93
N ASP A 114 -0.14 19.12 -6.69
CA ASP A 114 1.29 19.43 -6.67
C ASP A 114 2.05 18.70 -5.54
N ASP A 115 1.44 18.62 -4.35
CA ASP A 115 1.95 17.85 -3.22
C ASP A 115 2.05 16.36 -3.61
N THR A 116 1.05 15.83 -4.31
CA THR A 116 1.03 14.44 -4.79
C THR A 116 2.13 14.20 -5.83
N VAL A 117 2.32 15.10 -6.81
CA VAL A 117 3.44 15.04 -7.77
C VAL A 117 4.77 15.00 -7.03
N THR A 118 4.92 15.87 -6.03
CA THR A 118 6.14 15.94 -5.21
C THR A 118 6.41 14.62 -4.50
N GLU A 119 5.38 13.98 -3.94
CA GLU A 119 5.52 12.70 -3.26
C GLU A 119 5.82 11.55 -4.23
N VAL A 120 5.15 11.49 -5.38
CA VAL A 120 5.44 10.51 -6.45
C VAL A 120 6.89 10.64 -6.93
N LEU A 121 7.40 11.85 -7.11
CA LEU A 121 8.81 12.05 -7.48
C LEU A 121 9.77 11.56 -6.39
N LYS A 122 9.42 11.69 -5.11
CA LYS A 122 10.22 11.13 -4.01
C LYS A 122 10.19 9.61 -4.02
N THR A 123 9.04 8.96 -4.25
CA THR A 123 8.98 7.49 -4.32
C THR A 123 9.81 6.96 -5.48
N ILE A 124 9.78 7.63 -6.65
CA ILE A 124 10.61 7.30 -7.81
C ILE A 124 12.10 7.40 -7.49
N ARG A 125 12.54 8.51 -6.88
CA ARG A 125 13.95 8.69 -6.49
C ARG A 125 14.39 7.63 -5.48
N THR A 126 13.54 7.33 -4.51
CA THR A 126 13.81 6.31 -3.49
C THR A 126 13.95 4.92 -4.10
N ALA A 127 13.05 4.55 -5.02
CA ALA A 127 13.09 3.24 -5.68
C ALA A 127 14.32 3.08 -6.57
N LYS A 128 14.76 4.14 -7.26
CA LYS A 128 15.95 4.12 -8.12
C LYS A 128 17.21 3.66 -7.38
N GLU A 129 17.31 3.92 -6.09
CA GLU A 129 18.48 3.60 -5.26
C GLU A 129 18.39 2.21 -4.61
N ARG A 130 17.32 1.43 -4.89
CA ARG A 130 16.94 0.25 -4.10
C ARG A 130 16.54 -0.94 -4.97
N GLY A 131 17.30 -2.03 -4.89
CA GLY A 131 17.01 -3.28 -5.63
C GLY A 131 15.79 -4.06 -5.11
N ASP A 132 15.35 -3.82 -3.87
CA ASP A 132 14.16 -4.42 -3.25
C ASP A 132 12.86 -3.71 -3.66
N ILE A 133 12.94 -2.61 -4.42
CA ILE A 133 11.81 -1.85 -4.94
C ILE A 133 11.87 -1.85 -6.47
N PRO A 134 11.32 -2.88 -7.14
CA PRO A 134 11.60 -3.16 -8.54
C PRO A 134 10.94 -2.18 -9.52
N TYR A 135 9.86 -1.50 -9.12
CA TYR A 135 9.17 -0.52 -9.94
C TYR A 135 8.33 0.44 -9.09
N CYS A 136 7.95 1.55 -9.72
CA CYS A 136 7.11 2.60 -9.13
C CYS A 136 5.70 2.55 -9.69
N VAL A 137 4.75 3.05 -8.90
CA VAL A 137 3.36 3.22 -9.31
C VAL A 137 2.94 4.65 -8.99
N PHE A 138 2.04 5.17 -9.81
CA PHE A 138 1.34 6.42 -9.53
C PHE A 138 -0.07 6.33 -10.12
N LYS A 139 -0.95 7.18 -9.64
CA LYS A 139 -2.36 7.20 -10.03
C LYS A 139 -2.63 8.52 -10.75
N PRO A 140 -3.04 8.52 -12.03
CA PRO A 140 -3.28 9.76 -12.77
C PRO A 140 -4.27 10.71 -12.09
N THR A 141 -5.29 10.16 -11.43
CA THR A 141 -6.30 10.90 -10.65
C THR A 141 -5.75 11.54 -9.37
N GLY A 142 -4.53 11.20 -8.95
CA GLY A 142 -3.83 11.87 -7.86
C GLY A 142 -3.05 13.11 -8.30
N ILE A 143 -2.76 13.24 -9.60
CA ILE A 143 -1.97 14.35 -10.17
C ILE A 143 -2.75 15.16 -11.23
N SER A 144 -4.02 14.84 -11.44
CA SER A 144 -4.89 15.52 -12.38
C SER A 144 -6.33 15.45 -11.88
N ARG A 145 -7.11 16.49 -12.19
CA ARG A 145 -8.54 16.56 -11.90
C ARG A 145 -9.26 15.41 -12.59
N THR A 146 -10.04 14.65 -11.82
CA THR A 146 -10.74 13.47 -12.34
C THR A 146 -11.67 13.83 -13.50
N GLN A 147 -12.33 15.00 -13.41
CA GLN A 147 -13.22 15.48 -14.46
C GLN A 147 -12.48 15.72 -15.79
N LEU A 148 -11.25 16.23 -15.73
CA LEU A 148 -10.43 16.46 -16.92
C LEU A 148 -10.10 15.14 -17.62
N LEU A 149 -9.69 14.12 -16.84
CA LEU A 149 -9.40 12.78 -17.34
C LEU A 149 -10.65 12.14 -17.95
N ALA A 150 -11.82 12.32 -17.33
CA ALA A 150 -13.09 11.82 -17.83
C ALA A 150 -13.52 12.51 -19.15
N ASP A 151 -13.33 13.83 -19.25
CA ASP A 151 -13.67 14.61 -20.44
C ASP A 151 -12.79 14.23 -21.64
N VAL A 152 -11.48 14.07 -21.42
CA VAL A 152 -10.55 13.55 -22.45
C VAL A 152 -10.93 12.14 -22.87
N SER A 153 -11.25 11.26 -21.92
CA SER A 153 -11.67 9.88 -22.20
C SER A 153 -12.98 9.82 -23.00
N ALA A 154 -13.87 10.79 -22.81
CA ALA A 154 -15.11 10.95 -23.56
C ALA A 154 -14.93 11.65 -24.92
N GLY A 155 -13.71 12.02 -25.30
CA GLY A 155 -13.40 12.71 -26.56
C GLY A 155 -13.82 14.18 -26.60
N LYS A 156 -14.07 14.81 -25.44
CA LYS A 156 -14.33 16.26 -25.40
C LYS A 156 -13.05 17.04 -25.65
N GLN A 157 -13.17 18.14 -26.38
CA GLN A 157 -12.08 19.11 -26.48
C GLN A 157 -12.00 19.91 -25.18
N LEU A 158 -10.80 19.99 -24.63
CA LEU A 158 -10.49 20.85 -23.49
C LEU A 158 -10.29 22.28 -24.01
N GLY A 159 -10.93 23.25 -23.36
CA GLY A 159 -10.84 24.67 -23.68
C GLY A 159 -9.74 25.39 -22.90
#